data_AF-A0A966BIE5-F1
#
_entry.id   AF-A0A966BIE5-F1
#
_cell.length_a   1.000
_cell.length_b   1.000
_cell.length_c   1.000
_cell.angle_alpha   90.00
_cell.angle_beta   90.00
_cell.angle_gamma   90.00
#
_symmetry.space_group_name_H-M   'P 1'
#
loop_
_entity.id
_entity.type
_entity.pdbx_description
1 polymer ?
#
loop_
_entity_poly.entity_id
_entity_poly.type
_entity_poly.pdbx_seq_one_letter_code
_entity_poly.pdbx_strand_id
1 'polypeptide(L)'
;MRAHILGYIQDCLQLRSPLTLSNATPEITLSARKLTRSFGKQQVIHDVTLELKRGEVLGLLGHNGAGKSTTLQMLTGCLLPDSGEIEI
;
A
#
# COMPACT_ATOMS: atom_id res chain seq x y z
N MET A 1 1.51 -12.13 -7.56
CA MET A 1 1.68 -10.98 -8.47
C MET A 1 2.59 -9.99 -7.76
N ARG A 2 3.85 -9.83 -8.21
CA ARG A 2 4.85 -9.01 -7.53
C ARG A 2 4.55 -7.55 -7.90
N ALA A 3 3.88 -6.82 -7.02
CA ALA A 3 3.61 -5.40 -7.24
C ALA A 3 4.93 -4.63 -7.11
N HIS A 4 5.58 -4.34 -8.23
CA HIS A 4 6.67 -3.38 -8.28
C HIS A 4 6.04 -1.99 -8.13
N ILE A 5 6.15 -1.42 -6.93
CA ILE A 5 5.87 -0.01 -6.66
C ILE A 5 6.97 0.80 -7.38
N LEU A 6 6.72 1.14 -8.64
CA LEU A 6 7.50 2.11 -9.39
C LEU A 6 6.68 3.40 -9.44
N GLY A 7 6.79 4.18 -8.37
CA GLY A 7 6.24 5.53 -8.25
C GLY A 7 7.32 6.46 -7.73
N TYR A 8 8.19 6.93 -8.62
CA TYR A 8 9.06 8.08 -8.34
C TYR A 8 8.28 9.37 -8.64
N ILE A 9 7.79 10.03 -7.60
CA ILE A 9 7.47 11.47 -7.60
C ILE A 9 8.13 12.04 -6.33
N GLN A 10 9.47 12.01 -6.28
CA GLN A 10 10.24 12.61 -5.18
C GLN A 10 10.80 14.01 -5.52
N ASP A 11 10.61 14.53 -6.74
CA ASP A 11 11.38 15.71 -7.20
C ASP A 11 10.69 17.08 -7.06
N CYS A 12 9.40 17.19 -6.69
CA CYS A 12 8.73 18.50 -6.66
C CYS A 12 8.70 19.22 -5.30
N LEU A 13 9.23 18.66 -4.20
CA LEU A 13 9.06 19.21 -2.84
C LEU A 13 10.35 19.70 -2.14
N GLN A 14 11.51 19.71 -2.80
CA GLN A 14 12.78 20.16 -2.22
C GLN A 14 12.96 21.70 -2.11
N LEU A 15 11.90 22.47 -1.81
CA LEU A 15 12.01 23.93 -1.64
C LEU A 15 11.41 24.47 -0.33
N ARG A 16 11.27 23.65 0.72
CA ARG A 16 11.00 24.19 2.07
C ARG A 16 11.91 23.58 3.15
N SER A 17 12.85 24.45 3.55
CA SER A 17 13.60 24.55 4.80
C SER A 17 14.69 23.53 5.14
N PRO A 18 15.89 24.01 5.53
CA PRO A 18 16.94 23.20 6.12
C PRO A 18 16.67 22.96 7.62
N LEU A 19 17.32 21.93 8.18
CA LEU A 19 17.50 21.61 9.62
C LEU A 19 16.54 20.56 10.21
N THR A 20 16.95 19.28 10.13
CA THR A 20 17.31 18.44 11.30
C THR A 20 17.91 17.14 10.76
N LEU A 21 19.18 16.87 11.05
CA LEU A 21 19.81 15.57 10.84
C LEU A 21 19.26 14.60 11.89
N SER A 22 18.15 13.95 11.59
CA SER A 22 17.75 12.72 12.25
C SER A 22 17.85 11.63 11.19
N ASN A 23 18.41 10.48 11.54
CA ASN A 23 18.25 9.24 10.76
C ASN A 23 16.77 8.81 10.82
N ALA A 24 15.89 9.62 10.24
CA ALA A 24 14.47 9.38 10.23
C ALA A 24 14.21 8.28 9.22
N THR A 25 14.08 7.06 9.72
CA THR A 25 13.39 6.01 8.97
C THR A 25 12.05 6.61 8.55
N PRO A 26 11.73 6.62 7.25
CA PRO A 26 10.50 7.25 6.79
C PRO A 26 9.32 6.65 7.53
N GLU A 27 8.52 7.50 8.16
CA GLU A 27 7.40 7.09 9.00
C GLU A 27 6.37 6.34 8.14
N ILE A 28 6.21 5.04 8.42
CA ILE A 28 5.21 4.21 7.76
C ILE A 28 3.85 4.58 8.37
N THR A 29 2.95 5.09 7.53
CA THR A 29 1.59 5.50 7.91
C THR A 29 0.53 4.45 7.58
N LEU A 30 0.92 3.42 6.82
CA LEU A 30 0.10 2.24 6.58
C LEU A 30 1.01 1.07 6.21
N SER A 31 0.83 -0.07 6.89
CA SER A 31 1.49 -1.33 6.59
C SER A 31 0.43 -2.40 6.36
N ALA A 32 0.53 -3.11 5.25
CA ALA A 32 -0.31 -4.26 4.94
C ALA A 32 0.61 -5.45 4.66
N ARG A 33 0.44 -6.53 5.42
CA ARG A 33 1.31 -7.71 5.36
C ARG A 33 0.51 -8.95 5.00
N LYS A 34 0.93 -9.60 3.91
CA LYS A 34 0.40 -10.87 3.43
C LYS A 34 -1.13 -10.93 3.29
N LEU A 35 -1.71 -9.85 2.78
CA LEU A 35 -3.16 -9.77 2.61
C LEU A 35 -3.61 -10.82 1.60
N THR A 36 -4.61 -11.61 2.00
CA THR A 36 -5.33 -12.51 1.10
C THR A 36 -6.82 -12.25 1.18
N ARG A 37 -7.51 -12.50 0.07
CA ARG A 37 -8.97 -12.40 0.01
C ARG A 37 -9.53 -13.26 -1.10
N SER A 38 -10.56 -14.02 -0.76
CA SER A 38 -11.32 -14.88 -1.65
C SER A 38 -12.79 -14.50 -1.65
N PHE A 39 -13.43 -14.70 -2.80
CA PHE A 39 -14.87 -14.61 -2.96
C PHE A 39 -15.37 -15.97 -3.46
N GLY A 40 -16.06 -16.69 -2.60
CA GLY A 40 -16.44 -18.08 -2.87
C GLY A 40 -15.20 -18.95 -3.09
N LYS A 41 -15.11 -19.57 -4.27
CA LYS A 41 -13.97 -20.46 -4.63
C LYS A 41 -12.81 -19.73 -5.30
N GLN A 42 -12.96 -18.43 -5.60
CA GLN A 42 -11.96 -17.67 -6.32
C GLN A 42 -11.19 -16.76 -5.36
N GLN A 43 -9.89 -16.99 -5.26
CA GLN A 43 -8.99 -16.05 -4.59
C GLN A 43 -8.74 -14.86 -5.52
N VAL A 44 -9.00 -13.66 -5.02
CA VAL A 44 -8.84 -12.39 -5.77
C VAL A 44 -7.55 -11.68 -5.37
N ILE A 45 -7.18 -11.74 -4.08
CA ILE A 45 -5.95 -11.15 -3.54
C ILE A 45 -5.03 -12.28 -3.08
N HIS A 46 -3.81 -12.27 -3.62
CA HIS A 46 -2.81 -13.30 -3.40
C HIS A 46 -1.57 -12.71 -2.74
N ASP A 47 -1.52 -12.77 -1.42
CA ASP A 47 -0.35 -12.45 -0.59
C ASP A 47 0.23 -11.06 -0.92
N VAL A 48 -0.63 -10.04 -0.79
CA VAL A 48 -0.23 -8.65 -1.06
C VAL A 48 0.42 -8.07 0.19
N THR A 49 1.66 -7.63 0.04
CA THR A 49 2.39 -6.87 1.05
C THR A 49 2.77 -5.51 0.48
N LEU A 50 2.42 -4.44 1.20
CA LEU A 50 2.70 -3.05 0.81
C LEU A 50 2.87 -2.17 2.04
N GLU A 51 3.61 -1.07 1.85
CA GLU A 51 3.81 -0.03 2.84
C GLU A 51 3.59 1.32 2.17
N LEU A 52 3.01 2.26 2.92
CA LEU A 52 2.86 3.65 2.51
C LEU A 52 3.50 4.54 3.57
N LYS A 53 4.47 5.36 3.15
CA LYS A 53 5.13 6.30 4.04
C LYS A 53 4.42 7.65 4.04
N ARG A 54 4.64 8.42 5.10
CA ARG A 54 4.12 9.78 5.21
C ARG A 54 4.56 10.62 4.01
N GLY A 55 3.57 11.18 3.30
CA GLY A 55 3.78 12.06 2.15
C GLY A 55 3.90 11.33 0.79
N GLU A 56 3.84 9.99 0.77
CA GLU A 56 3.78 9.24 -0.48
C GLU A 56 2.35 9.12 -1.02
N VAL A 57 2.24 8.87 -2.32
CA VAL A 57 0.99 8.54 -2.99
C VAL A 57 1.11 7.14 -3.59
N LEU A 58 0.29 6.21 -3.10
CA LEU A 58 0.24 4.84 -3.62
C LEU A 58 -0.82 4.72 -4.73
N GLY A 59 -0.36 4.41 -5.94
CA GLY A 59 -1.23 4.04 -7.07
C GLY A 59 -1.32 2.53 -7.23
N LEU A 60 -2.54 1.97 -7.27
CA LEU A 60 -2.78 0.58 -7.66
C LEU A 60 -3.12 0.50 -9.15
N LEU A 61 -2.28 -0.19 -9.92
CA LEU A 61 -2.43 -0.35 -11.37
C LEU A 61 -2.71 -1.81 -11.74
N GLY A 62 -3.45 -2.03 -12.83
CA GLY A 62 -3.80 -3.36 -13.33
C GLY A 62 -5.13 -3.40 -14.09
N HIS A 63 -5.39 -4.49 -14.80
CA HIS A 63 -6.64 -4.68 -15.57
C HIS A 63 -7.88 -4.81 -14.67
N ASN A 64 -9.07 -4.76 -15.26
CA ASN A 64 -10.32 -5.00 -14.53
C ASN A 64 -10.34 -6.41 -13.94
N GLY A 65 -10.77 -6.53 -12.68
CA GLY A 65 -10.74 -7.81 -11.95
C GLY A 65 -9.40 -8.16 -11.30
N ALA A 66 -8.33 -7.36 -11.47
CA ALA A 66 -7.03 -7.61 -10.83
C ALA A 66 -7.01 -7.40 -9.29
N GLY A 67 -8.15 -7.09 -8.67
CA GLY A 67 -8.26 -6.92 -7.21
C GLY A 67 -7.98 -5.51 -6.68
N LYS A 68 -7.72 -4.49 -7.51
CA LYS A 68 -7.39 -3.12 -7.07
C LYS A 68 -8.39 -2.54 -6.04
N SER A 69 -9.68 -2.54 -6.38
CA SER A 69 -10.73 -2.02 -5.50
C SER A 69 -10.87 -2.88 -4.24
N THR A 70 -10.70 -4.19 -4.36
CA THR A 70 -10.69 -5.11 -3.21
C THR A 70 -9.55 -4.80 -2.26
N THR A 71 -8.33 -4.56 -2.77
CA THR A 71 -7.19 -4.13 -1.96
C THR A 71 -7.48 -2.80 -1.27
N LEU A 72 -7.97 -1.79 -1.99
CA LEU A 72 -8.33 -0.50 -1.39
C LEU A 72 -9.37 -0.65 -0.29
N GLN A 73 -10.43 -1.42 -0.52
CA GLN A 73 -11.46 -1.69 0.48
C GLN A 73 -10.89 -2.38 1.73
N MET A 74 -9.89 -3.24 1.57
CA MET A 74 -9.19 -3.83 2.72
C MET A 74 -8.37 -2.80 3.49
N LEU A 75 -7.59 -1.98 2.78
CA LEU A 75 -6.77 -0.94 3.40
C LEU A 75 -7.61 0.12 4.14
N THR A 76 -8.82 0.41 3.67
CA THR A 76 -9.73 1.36 4.32
C THR A 76 -10.60 0.72 5.41
N GLY A 77 -10.44 -0.59 5.68
CA GLY A 77 -11.24 -1.32 6.66
C GLY A 77 -12.70 -1.58 6.25
N CYS A 78 -13.08 -1.28 5.00
CA CYS A 78 -14.42 -1.57 4.47
C CYS A 78 -14.62 -3.05 4.13
N LEU A 79 -13.53 -3.80 3.99
CA LEU A 79 -13.52 -5.23 3.73
C LEU A 79 -12.44 -5.90 4.58
N LEU A 80 -12.76 -6.92 5.36
CA LEU A 80 -11.74 -7.62 6.12
C LEU A 80 -10.95 -8.57 5.20
N PRO A 81 -9.62 -8.68 5.34
CA PRO A 81 -8.86 -9.74 4.69
C PRO A 81 -9.23 -11.10 5.27
N ASP A 82 -9.04 -12.17 4.49
CA ASP A 82 -9.19 -13.54 5.01
C ASP A 82 -7.96 -13.94 5.84
N SER A 83 -6.79 -13.42 5.48
CA SER A 83 -5.54 -13.55 6.24
C SER A 83 -4.64 -12.34 6.03
N GLY A 84 -3.68 -12.18 6.93
CA GLY A 84 -2.73 -11.06 6.92
C GLY A 84 -3.14 -9.96 7.89
N GLU A 85 -2.36 -8.90 7.93
CA GLU A 85 -2.48 -7.83 8.92
C GLU A 85 -2.42 -6.46 8.24
N ILE A 86 -3.17 -5.51 8.79
CA ILE A 86 -3.17 -4.11 8.39
C ILE A 86 -2.95 -3.26 9.63
N GLU A 87 -1.97 -2.37 9.57
CA GLU A 87 -1.62 -1.38 10.61
C GLU A 87 -1.64 0.02 9.98
N ILE A 88 -2.16 1.01 10.71
CA ILE A 88 -2.27 2.41 10.30
C ILE A 88 -1.56 3.27 11.34
#